data_AF-A0A2I1FQ00-F1
#
_entry.id   AF-A0A2I1FQ00-F1
#
_cell.length_a   1.000
_cell.length_b   1.000
_cell.length_c   1.000
_cell.angle_alpha   90.00
_cell.angle_beta   90.00
_cell.angle_gamma   90.00
#
_symmetry.space_group_name_H-M   'P 1'
#
loop_
_entity.id
_entity.type
_entity.pdbx_description
1 polymer ?
#
loop_
_entity_poly.entity_id
_entity_poly.type
_entity_poly.pdbx_seq_one_letter_code
_entity_poly.pdbx_strand_id
1 'polypeptide(L)'
;MNTTSQPSTTNNISITTATTSASVSNDELLYTVTPYNPIPDMFIPIKYWDIIPPDPIYDNFGSFIVPGSREWFTYMYQLDLDTRDDRLRKADKAKFAARMDELYAESETARLRYKHRLEERSKNLAELRIQKDIRIQDLATYHGTSPKHIKY
;
A
#
# COMPACT_ATOMS: atom_id res chain seq x y z
N MET A 1 67.16 42.49 7.84
CA MET A 1 66.11 42.23 6.83
C MET A 1 65.86 40.74 6.82
N ASN A 2 64.69 40.33 7.32
CA ASN A 2 64.27 38.94 7.56
C ASN A 2 63.80 38.27 6.26
N THR A 3 64.22 37.03 6.02
CA THR A 3 63.52 36.08 5.14
C THR A 3 63.47 34.72 5.82
N THR A 4 62.33 34.45 6.47
CA THR A 4 61.99 33.16 7.07
C THR A 4 61.39 32.27 6.00
N SER A 5 62.08 31.18 5.64
CA SER A 5 61.54 30.08 4.85
C SER A 5 61.08 28.98 5.80
N GLN A 6 59.80 28.61 5.72
CA GLN A 6 59.24 27.46 6.43
C GLN A 6 59.57 26.17 5.67
N PRO A 7 60.05 25.11 6.34
CA PRO A 7 59.93 23.75 5.84
C PRO A 7 58.59 23.14 6.25
N SER A 8 57.83 22.74 5.24
CA SER A 8 56.65 21.89 5.26
C SER A 8 56.92 20.59 6.01
N THR A 9 56.23 20.40 7.15
CA THR A 9 56.25 19.12 7.88
C THR A 9 55.00 18.33 7.49
N THR A 10 55.20 17.33 6.64
CA THR A 10 54.19 16.30 6.35
C THR A 10 54.30 15.24 7.42
N ASN A 11 53.40 15.25 8.41
CA ASN A 11 53.30 14.15 9.38
C ASN A 11 52.34 13.09 8.84
N ASN A 12 52.94 12.18 8.09
CA ASN A 12 52.46 10.84 7.76
C ASN A 12 52.28 10.01 9.04
N ILE A 13 51.07 9.98 9.60
CA ILE A 13 50.72 9.05 10.66
C ILE A 13 50.40 7.70 10.01
N SER A 14 51.40 6.81 9.99
CA SER A 14 51.26 5.41 9.64
C SER A 14 50.39 4.69 10.67
N ILE A 15 49.24 4.18 10.25
CA ILE A 15 48.42 3.29 11.08
C ILE A 15 49.09 1.91 11.04
N THR A 16 49.96 1.63 12.00
CA THR A 16 50.50 0.29 12.22
C THR A 16 49.44 -0.56 12.93
N THR A 17 48.82 -1.46 12.19
CA THR A 17 47.96 -2.53 12.70
C THR A 17 48.80 -3.54 13.48
N ALA A 18 48.94 -3.34 14.79
CA ALA A 18 49.33 -4.41 15.70
C ALA A 18 48.08 -5.29 15.93
N THR A 19 48.02 -6.41 15.21
CA THR A 19 47.05 -7.49 15.48
C THR A 19 47.41 -8.13 16.82
N THR A 20 46.90 -7.55 17.91
CA THR A 20 46.74 -8.26 19.17
C THR A 20 45.28 -8.64 19.26
N SER A 21 45.00 -9.93 19.08
CA SER A 21 43.70 -10.52 19.40
C SER A 21 43.50 -10.49 20.91
N ALA A 22 43.17 -9.31 21.44
CA ALA A 22 42.48 -9.19 22.71
C ALA A 22 40.99 -9.29 22.38
N SER A 23 40.35 -10.41 22.76
CA SER A 23 38.90 -10.48 22.85
C SER A 23 38.47 -9.51 23.95
N VAL A 24 38.32 -8.24 23.60
CA VAL A 24 37.65 -7.26 24.45
C VAL A 24 36.21 -7.74 24.52
N SER A 25 35.81 -8.21 25.70
CA SER A 25 34.40 -8.48 25.98
C SER A 25 33.60 -7.21 25.66
N ASN A 26 32.52 -7.36 24.88
CA ASN A 26 31.60 -6.26 24.56
C ASN A 26 30.74 -5.85 25.77
N ASP A 27 31.04 -6.33 26.98
CA ASP A 27 30.16 -6.24 28.15
C ASP A 27 30.08 -4.85 28.81
N GLU A 28 30.60 -3.77 28.22
CA GLU A 28 30.45 -2.43 28.83
C GLU A 28 30.40 -1.27 27.83
N LEU A 29 29.66 -1.41 26.73
CA LEU A 29 29.18 -0.24 25.99
C LEU A 29 28.07 0.45 26.80
N LEU A 30 28.45 1.34 27.72
CA LEU A 30 27.51 2.24 28.40
C LEU A 30 26.94 3.23 27.39
N TYR A 31 25.75 2.92 26.85
CA TYR A 31 24.98 3.83 26.02
C TYR A 31 24.51 5.01 26.88
N THR A 32 25.21 6.14 26.79
CA THR A 32 24.86 7.37 27.50
C THR A 32 23.70 8.13 26.86
N VAL A 33 23.32 7.75 25.63
CA VAL A 33 22.28 8.40 24.83
C VAL A 33 20.99 7.60 24.90
N THR A 34 19.89 8.25 25.24
CA THR A 34 18.55 7.63 25.16
C THR A 34 18.25 7.17 23.73
N PRO A 35 17.71 5.95 23.52
CA PRO A 35 17.31 5.48 22.20
C PRO A 35 16.36 6.46 21.50
N TYR A 36 16.50 6.58 20.18
CA TYR A 36 15.59 7.40 19.38
C TYR A 36 14.16 6.88 19.48
N ASN A 37 13.22 7.78 19.75
CA ASN A 37 11.79 7.48 19.75
C ASN A 37 11.11 8.22 18.58
N PRO A 38 10.65 7.49 17.54
CA PRO A 38 9.97 8.07 16.38
C PRO A 38 8.57 8.60 16.71
N ILE A 39 8.07 8.40 17.94
CA ILE A 39 6.82 9.00 18.43
C ILE A 39 7.17 9.90 19.63
N PRO A 40 7.64 11.14 19.37
CA PRO A 40 8.05 12.04 20.43
C PRO A 40 6.88 12.40 21.35
N ASP A 41 7.14 12.43 22.67
CA ASP A 41 6.16 12.88 23.68
C ASP A 41 6.07 14.41 23.72
N MET A 42 5.55 15.01 22.64
CA MET A 42 5.35 16.45 22.51
C MET A 42 4.28 16.80 21.48
N PHE A 43 3.93 18.09 21.39
CA PHE A 43 3.06 18.59 20.33
C PHE A 43 3.72 18.52 18.95
N ILE A 44 3.10 17.77 18.04
CA ILE A 44 3.51 17.65 16.64
C ILE A 44 2.31 18.01 15.75
N PRO A 45 2.45 19.00 14.85
CA PRO A 45 1.42 19.30 13.85
C PRO A 45 1.03 18.06 13.04
N ILE A 46 -0.27 17.86 12.83
CA ILE A 46 -0.83 16.67 12.15
C ILE A 46 -0.19 16.42 10.78
N LYS A 47 0.14 17.48 10.04
CA LYS A 47 0.78 17.37 8.72
C LYS A 47 2.13 16.62 8.72
N TYR A 48 2.79 16.59 9.87
CA TYR A 48 4.10 15.95 10.06
C TYR A 48 4.01 14.50 10.51
N TRP A 49 2.85 14.00 10.98
CA TRP A 49 2.74 12.66 11.58
C TRP A 49 3.13 11.54 10.62
N ASP A 50 2.70 11.62 9.35
CA ASP A 50 2.97 10.59 8.36
C ASP A 50 4.41 10.63 7.80
N ILE A 51 5.19 11.66 8.15
CA ILE A 51 6.52 11.90 7.59
C ILE A 51 7.62 11.90 8.66
N ILE A 52 7.30 11.53 9.91
CA ILE A 52 8.34 11.40 10.95
C ILE A 52 9.29 10.27 10.53
N PRO A 53 10.60 10.54 10.41
CA PRO A 53 11.55 9.49 10.07
C PRO A 53 11.54 8.38 11.12
N PRO A 54 11.56 7.10 10.69
CA PRO A 54 11.66 5.99 11.64
C PRO A 54 13.03 5.92 12.31
N ASP A 55 14.05 6.47 11.64
CA ASP A 55 15.45 6.47 12.07
C ASP A 55 15.89 7.84 12.60
N PRO A 56 16.88 7.91 13.51
CA PRO A 56 17.41 9.17 14.01
C PRO A 56 18.01 10.01 12.89
N ILE A 57 17.77 11.32 12.98
CA ILE A 57 18.20 12.31 11.98
C ILE A 57 19.44 13.03 12.51
N TYR A 58 20.38 13.33 11.61
CA TYR A 58 21.62 14.02 11.94
C TYR A 58 21.77 15.27 11.08
N ASP A 59 22.46 16.28 11.61
CA ASP A 59 22.86 17.46 10.85
C ASP A 59 24.03 17.15 9.91
N ASN A 60 24.43 18.16 9.12
CA ASN A 60 25.56 18.05 8.20
C ASN A 60 26.92 17.81 8.89
N PHE A 61 27.01 18.03 10.21
CA PHE A 61 28.19 17.81 11.03
C PHE A 61 28.15 16.46 11.76
N GLY A 62 27.10 15.65 11.55
CA GLY A 62 26.92 14.36 12.21
C GLY A 62 26.36 14.45 13.64
N SER A 63 25.84 15.61 14.04
CA SER A 63 25.19 15.80 15.34
C SER A 63 23.74 15.35 15.30
N PHE A 64 23.28 14.67 16.34
CA PHE A 64 21.89 14.21 16.44
C PHE A 64 20.91 15.38 16.54
N ILE A 65 19.90 15.40 15.67
CA ILE A 65 18.83 16.39 15.71
C ILE A 65 17.76 15.92 16.70
N VAL A 66 17.69 16.61 17.84
CA VAL A 66 16.74 16.30 18.91
C VAL A 66 15.31 16.58 18.44
N PRO A 67 14.38 15.60 18.52
CA PRO A 67 12.97 15.84 18.26
C PRO A 67 12.44 17.05 19.03
N GLY A 68 11.61 17.88 18.41
CA GLY A 68 11.05 19.10 19.03
C GLY A 68 11.96 20.31 19.11
N SER A 69 13.25 20.14 18.81
CA SER A 69 14.13 21.28 18.59
C SER A 69 13.69 22.10 17.37
N ARG A 70 14.16 23.34 17.29
CA ARG A 70 13.96 24.17 16.09
C ARG A 70 14.50 23.48 14.83
N GLU A 71 15.66 22.85 14.91
CA GLU A 71 16.29 22.14 13.80
C GLU A 71 15.44 20.98 13.32
N TRP A 72 14.81 20.25 14.24
CA TRP A 72 13.87 19.19 13.89
C TRP A 72 12.68 19.71 13.11
N PHE A 73 12.07 20.81 13.54
CA PHE A 73 10.96 21.42 12.80
C PHE A 73 11.38 21.95 11.42
N THR A 74 12.60 22.51 11.30
CA THR A 74 13.15 22.93 10.01
C THR A 74 13.29 21.74 9.06
N TYR A 75 13.87 20.63 9.54
CA TYR A 75 14.01 19.40 8.75
C TYR A 75 12.64 18.86 8.32
N MET A 76 11.69 18.76 9.25
CA MET A 76 10.34 18.26 8.97
C MET A 76 9.58 19.13 7.96
N TYR A 77 9.78 20.45 7.99
CA TYR A 77 9.22 21.36 7.00
C TYR A 77 9.79 21.12 5.60
N GLN A 78 11.10 20.92 5.49
CA GLN A 78 11.74 20.58 4.21
C GLN A 78 11.21 19.26 3.66
N LEU A 79 11.11 18.24 4.52
CA LEU A 79 10.59 16.92 4.16
C LEU A 79 9.12 16.96 3.74
N ASP A 80 8.29 17.79 4.39
CA ASP A 80 6.90 18.02 4.00
C ASP A 80 6.81 18.59 2.58
N LEU A 81 7.65 19.60 2.25
CA LEU A 81 7.70 20.16 0.90
C LEU A 81 8.11 19.12 -0.14
N ASP A 82 9.17 18.35 0.14
CA ASP A 82 9.74 17.37 -0.79
C ASP A 82 8.78 16.19 -1.02
N THR A 83 8.00 15.79 -0.01
CA THR A 83 7.09 14.64 -0.09
C THR A 83 5.66 14.99 -0.51
N ARG A 84 5.29 16.28 -0.55
CA ARG A 84 3.91 16.72 -0.78
C ARG A 84 3.33 16.22 -2.09
N ASP A 85 4.06 16.40 -3.18
CA ASP A 85 3.60 16.04 -4.53
C ASP A 85 3.51 14.52 -4.69
N ASP A 86 4.45 13.79 -4.10
CA ASP A 86 4.46 12.33 -4.10
C ASP A 86 3.26 11.76 -3.32
N ARG A 87 2.93 12.35 -2.16
CA ARG A 87 1.74 11.99 -1.37
C ARG A 87 0.47 12.26 -2.16
N LEU A 88 0.38 13.41 -2.83
CA LEU A 88 -0.77 13.77 -3.65
C LEU A 88 -0.95 12.80 -4.82
N ARG A 89 0.13 12.52 -5.57
CA ARG A 89 0.14 11.56 -6.67
C ARG A 89 -0.27 10.15 -6.21
N LYS A 90 0.22 9.70 -5.06
CA LYS A 90 -0.14 8.40 -4.48
C LYS A 90 -1.62 8.33 -4.11
N ALA A 91 -2.16 9.39 -3.50
CA ALA A 91 -3.57 9.48 -3.17
C ALA A 91 -4.46 9.43 -4.42
N ASP A 92 -4.10 10.17 -5.47
CA ASP A 92 -4.87 10.17 -6.71
C ASP A 92 -4.78 8.83 -7.46
N LYS A 93 -3.61 8.19 -7.45
CA LYS A 93 -3.46 6.82 -7.96
C LYS A 93 -4.34 5.83 -7.19
N ALA A 94 -4.41 5.94 -5.86
CA ALA A 94 -5.25 5.09 -5.04
C ALA A 94 -6.75 5.30 -5.32
N LYS A 95 -7.19 6.56 -5.46
CA LYS A 95 -8.58 6.88 -5.85
C LYS A 95 -8.93 6.29 -7.22
N PHE A 96 -8.01 6.43 -8.19
CA PHE A 96 -8.22 5.88 -9.53
C PHE A 96 -8.33 4.35 -9.49
N ALA A 97 -7.43 3.68 -8.76
CA ALA A 97 -7.46 2.23 -8.59
C ALA A 97 -8.78 1.77 -7.94
N ALA A 98 -9.19 2.40 -6.84
CA ALA A 98 -10.46 2.08 -6.17
C ALA A 98 -11.67 2.21 -7.09
N ARG A 99 -11.72 3.26 -7.90
CA ARG A 99 -12.78 3.46 -8.90
C ARG A 99 -12.78 2.38 -9.98
N MET A 100 -11.61 1.95 -10.44
CA MET A 100 -11.51 0.87 -11.42
C MET A 100 -11.95 -0.47 -10.85
N ASP A 101 -11.60 -0.76 -9.59
CA ASP A 101 -12.02 -1.98 -8.90
C ASP A 101 -13.54 -2.02 -8.71
N GLU A 102 -14.14 -0.90 -8.32
CA GLU A 102 -15.61 -0.76 -8.20
C GLU A 102 -16.30 -1.02 -9.54
N LEU A 103 -15.84 -0.37 -10.63
CA LEU A 103 -16.38 -0.59 -11.98
C LEU A 103 -16.25 -2.05 -12.43
N TYR A 104 -15.13 -2.69 -12.11
CA TYR A 104 -14.93 -4.10 -12.44
C TYR A 104 -15.92 -4.99 -11.67
N ALA A 105 -16.06 -4.78 -10.36
CA ALA A 105 -17.03 -5.50 -9.54
C ALA A 105 -18.47 -5.29 -10.03
N GLU A 106 -18.86 -4.06 -10.36
CA GLU A 106 -20.17 -3.76 -10.94
C GLU A 106 -20.39 -4.50 -12.27
N SER A 107 -19.39 -4.51 -13.15
CA SER A 107 -19.47 -5.20 -14.44
C SER A 107 -19.69 -6.71 -14.26
N GLU A 108 -18.98 -7.33 -13.32
CA GLU A 108 -19.13 -8.75 -13.02
C GLU A 108 -20.48 -9.05 -12.40
N THR A 109 -20.96 -8.23 -11.46
CA THR A 109 -22.29 -8.40 -10.88
C THR A 109 -23.39 -8.25 -11.93
N ALA A 110 -23.28 -7.28 -12.84
CA ALA A 110 -24.23 -7.08 -13.94
C ALA A 110 -24.26 -8.30 -14.88
N ARG A 111 -23.09 -8.84 -15.21
CA ARG A 111 -22.94 -10.05 -16.04
C ARG A 111 -23.58 -11.27 -15.38
N LEU A 112 -23.36 -11.47 -14.08
CA LEU A 112 -23.96 -12.56 -13.32
C LEU A 112 -25.48 -12.43 -13.24
N ARG A 113 -25.99 -11.23 -12.94
CA ARG A 113 -27.44 -10.94 -12.94
C ARG A 113 -28.07 -11.22 -14.30
N TYR A 114 -27.39 -10.85 -15.38
CA TYR A 114 -27.87 -11.13 -16.73
C TYR A 114 -27.95 -12.64 -17.01
N LYS A 115 -26.89 -13.40 -16.69
CA LYS A 115 -26.87 -14.86 -16.83
C LYS A 115 -28.01 -15.52 -16.04
N HIS A 116 -28.20 -15.10 -14.78
CA HIS A 116 -29.29 -15.62 -13.95
C HIS A 116 -30.67 -15.42 -14.60
N ARG A 117 -30.95 -14.22 -15.12
CA ARG A 117 -32.21 -13.94 -15.83
C ARG A 117 -32.40 -14.81 -17.07
N LEU A 118 -31.33 -15.08 -17.82
CA LEU A 118 -31.39 -15.97 -18.97
C LEU A 118 -31.73 -17.40 -18.56
N GLU A 119 -31.12 -17.90 -17.48
CA GLU A 119 -31.40 -19.22 -16.94
C GLU A 119 -32.84 -19.34 -16.46
N GLU A 120 -33.36 -18.36 -15.71
CA GLU A 120 -34.78 -18.32 -15.31
C GLU A 120 -35.71 -18.34 -16.52
N ARG A 121 -35.44 -17.50 -17.52
CA ARG A 121 -36.24 -17.47 -18.75
C ARG A 121 -36.20 -18.81 -19.48
N SER A 122 -35.06 -19.49 -19.48
CA SER A 122 -34.92 -20.82 -20.09
C SER A 122 -35.75 -21.88 -19.35
N LYS A 123 -35.77 -21.84 -18.02
CA LYS A 123 -36.58 -22.74 -17.18
C LYS A 123 -38.06 -22.52 -17.41
N ASN A 124 -38.51 -21.26 -17.39
CA ASN A 124 -39.91 -20.91 -17.63
C ASN A 124 -40.38 -21.36 -19.03
N LEU A 125 -39.53 -21.24 -20.05
CA LEU A 125 -39.86 -21.71 -21.39
C LEU A 125 -39.96 -23.24 -21.48
N ALA A 126 -39.08 -23.96 -20.78
CA ALA A 126 -39.15 -25.41 -20.69
C ALA A 126 -40.43 -25.88 -19.98
N GLU A 127 -40.79 -25.22 -18.89
CA GLU A 127 -42.03 -25.49 -18.15
C GLU A 127 -43.28 -25.25 -19.00
N LEU A 128 -43.34 -24.13 -19.72
CA LEU A 128 -44.44 -23.85 -20.66
C LEU A 128 -44.57 -24.91 -21.76
N ARG A 129 -43.45 -25.43 -22.27
CA ARG A 129 -43.45 -26.52 -23.25
C ARG A 129 -44.05 -27.79 -22.66
N ILE A 130 -43.60 -28.18 -21.47
CA ILE A 130 -44.11 -29.35 -20.75
C ILE A 130 -45.61 -29.22 -20.51
N GLN A 131 -46.07 -28.06 -20.02
CA GLN A 131 -47.49 -27.83 -19.75
C GLN A 131 -48.34 -27.90 -21.03
N LYS A 132 -47.81 -27.36 -22.14
CA LYS A 132 -48.48 -27.46 -23.45
C LYS A 132 -48.60 -28.91 -23.88
N ASP A 133 -47.54 -29.71 -23.74
CA ASP A 133 -47.54 -31.13 -24.13
C ASP A 133 -48.52 -31.95 -23.28
N ILE A 134 -48.58 -31.70 -21.96
CA ILE A 134 -49.58 -32.30 -21.06
C ILE A 134 -51.00 -31.96 -21.54
N ARG A 135 -51.27 -30.69 -21.86
CA ARG A 135 -52.59 -30.25 -22.34
C ARG A 135 -53.00 -30.93 -23.64
N ILE A 136 -52.06 -31.09 -24.59
CA ILE A 136 -52.31 -31.85 -25.82
C ILE A 136 -52.68 -33.30 -25.46
N GLN A 137 -51.90 -33.94 -24.59
CA GLN A 137 -52.12 -35.33 -24.20
C GLN A 137 -53.51 -35.53 -23.56
N ASP A 138 -53.92 -34.62 -22.67
CA ASP A 138 -55.22 -34.65 -22.00
C ASP A 138 -56.37 -34.51 -23.00
N LEU A 139 -56.27 -33.56 -23.93
CA LEU A 139 -57.26 -33.38 -25.00
C LEU A 139 -57.38 -34.62 -25.90
N ALA A 140 -56.25 -35.26 -26.24
CA ALA A 140 -56.26 -36.48 -27.06
C ALA A 140 -57.03 -37.58 -26.36
N THR A 141 -56.74 -37.76 -25.07
CA THR A 141 -57.37 -38.75 -24.20
C THR A 141 -58.88 -38.52 -24.11
N TYR A 142 -59.31 -37.26 -23.89
CA TYR A 142 -60.73 -36.90 -23.84
C TYR A 142 -61.49 -37.22 -25.13
N HIS A 143 -60.87 -36.97 -26.29
CA HIS A 143 -61.48 -37.22 -27.60
C HIS A 143 -61.30 -38.67 -28.10
N GLY A 144 -60.58 -39.53 -27.38
CA GLY A 144 -60.25 -40.89 -27.83
C GLY A 144 -59.36 -40.92 -29.08
N THR A 145 -58.54 -39.89 -29.28
CA THR A 145 -57.68 -39.74 -30.46
C THR A 145 -56.21 -39.67 -30.08
N SER A 146 -55.31 -39.77 -31.06
CA SER A 146 -53.88 -39.60 -30.82
C SER A 146 -53.50 -38.11 -30.74
N PRO A 147 -52.55 -37.72 -29.86
CA PRO A 147 -52.05 -36.35 -29.72
C PRO A 147 -51.66 -35.67 -31.05
N LYS A 148 -51.19 -36.45 -32.04
CA LYS A 148 -50.78 -35.96 -33.36
C LYS A 148 -51.93 -35.45 -34.24
N HIS A 149 -53.17 -35.82 -33.92
CA HIS A 149 -54.37 -35.47 -34.69
C HIS A 149 -55.21 -34.39 -34.03
N ILE A 150 -54.76 -33.85 -32.89
CA ILE A 150 -55.40 -32.70 -32.26
C ILE A 150 -55.04 -31.45 -33.06
N LYS A 151 -56.06 -30.80 -33.61
CA LYS A 151 -55.92 -29.49 -34.26
C LYS A 151 -56.20 -28.41 -33.22
N TYR A 152 -55.32 -27.41 -33.16
CA TYR A 152 -55.47 -26.21 -32.34
C TYR A 152 -56.45 -25.24 -32.97
#